data_AF-A0A0W7WDV2-F1
#
_entry.id   AF-A0A0W7WDV2-F1
#
_cell.length_a   1.000
_cell.length_b   1.000
_cell.length_c   1.000
_cell.angle_alpha   90.00
_cell.angle_beta   90.00
_cell.angle_gamma   90.00
#
_symmetry.space_group_name_H-M   'P 1'
#
loop_
_entity.id
_entity.type
_entity.pdbx_description
1 polymer ?
#
loop_
_entity_poly.entity_id
_entity_poly.type
_entity_poly.pdbx_seq_one_letter_code
_entity_poly.pdbx_strand_id
1 'polypeptide(L)'
;MTGAAWHLLPGTLGAAAGLAVYLRFNLATWPREAEAGVAIALALAVFALARWSVTQLLREENRAEAMLARAGIDPHHGALRAARMVEEARARLHSMQAAGARRTPPLRAALDGLDAALEALFEDMLQNPETTRRAEDLLRRSLPRVEAAFLDYCRFAERGDGVVDTEQTRARMIAALEDTRQAAERARQDLIMASAEEADVALSVLEGTLARSR
;
A
#
# COMPACT_ATOMS: atom_id res chain seq x y z
N MET A 1 -3.91 25.15 9.87
CA MET A 1 -2.49 25.03 10.26
C MET A 1 -1.53 25.12 9.06
N THR A 2 -1.87 25.86 8.00
CA THR A 2 -1.02 26.01 6.81
C THR A 2 0.15 26.98 7.02
N GLY A 3 0.10 27.91 7.97
CA GLY A 3 1.16 28.93 8.12
C GLY A 3 2.56 28.39 8.47
N ALA A 4 2.67 27.40 9.37
CA ALA A 4 3.97 26.97 9.88
C ALA A 4 4.80 26.14 8.86
N ALA A 5 4.14 25.34 8.02
CA ALA A 5 4.81 24.56 6.97
C ALA A 5 5.35 25.47 5.84
N TRP A 6 4.70 26.60 5.58
CA TRP A 6 5.09 27.55 4.54
C TRP A 6 6.29 28.43 4.92
N HIS A 7 6.67 28.49 6.19
CA HIS A 7 7.87 29.24 6.63
C HIS A 7 9.14 28.37 6.71
N LEU A 8 9.00 27.04 6.79
CA LEU A 8 10.15 26.12 6.83
C LEU A 8 10.67 25.78 5.43
N LEU A 9 9.78 25.60 4.45
CA LEU A 9 10.14 25.26 3.07
C LEU A 9 11.04 26.31 2.38
N PRO A 10 10.79 27.64 2.47
CA PRO A 10 11.65 28.66 1.85
C PRO A 10 13.03 28.73 2.52
N GLY A 11 13.12 28.51 3.83
CA GLY A 11 14.38 28.50 4.55
C GLY A 11 15.27 27.32 4.17
N THR A 12 14.69 26.12 4.03
CA THR A 12 15.42 24.93 3.59
C THR A 12 15.79 24.98 2.11
N LEU A 13 14.91 25.51 1.25
CA LEU A 13 15.20 25.71 -0.16
C LEU A 13 16.24 26.82 -0.38
N GLY A 14 16.20 27.89 0.41
CA GLY A 14 17.20 28.96 0.41
C GLY A 14 18.57 28.47 0.87
N ALA A 15 18.62 27.64 1.91
CA ALA A 15 19.86 27.01 2.37
C ALA A 15 20.41 26.01 1.35
N ALA A 16 19.55 25.19 0.72
CA ALA A 16 19.94 24.26 -0.34
C ALA A 16 20.42 25.00 -1.61
N ALA A 17 19.77 26.09 -2.00
CA ALA A 17 20.18 26.93 -3.12
C ALA A 17 21.50 27.66 -2.82
N GLY A 18 21.66 28.21 -1.62
CA GLY A 18 22.90 28.84 -1.17
C GLY A 18 24.07 27.85 -1.13
N LEU A 19 23.82 26.62 -0.67
CA LEU A 19 24.81 25.54 -0.65
C LEU A 19 25.14 25.04 -2.06
N ALA A 20 24.14 24.92 -2.95
CA ALA A 20 24.37 24.54 -4.35
C ALA A 20 25.17 25.60 -5.12
N VAL A 21 24.91 26.89 -4.87
CA VAL A 21 25.70 28.00 -5.42
C VAL A 21 27.12 27.98 -4.85
N TYR A 22 27.28 27.84 -3.53
CA TYR A 22 28.58 27.75 -2.87
C TYR A 22 29.42 26.58 -3.39
N LEU A 23 28.82 25.40 -3.53
CA LEU A 23 29.44 24.20 -4.09
C LEU A 23 29.82 24.40 -5.56
N ARG A 24 28.92 24.95 -6.38
CA ARG A 24 29.19 25.22 -7.80
C ARG A 24 30.37 26.18 -8.02
N PHE A 25 30.61 27.12 -7.10
CA PHE A 25 31.76 28.04 -7.17
C PHE A 25 33.05 27.50 -6.54
N ASN A 26 32.98 26.56 -5.60
CA ASN A 26 34.15 26.05 -4.85
C ASN A 26 34.57 24.60 -5.16
N LEU A 27 33.75 23.79 -5.84
CA LEU A 27 34.10 22.40 -6.20
C LEU A 27 35.38 22.32 -7.06
N ALA A 28 35.63 23.30 -7.93
CA ALA A 28 36.80 23.29 -8.80
C ALA A 28 38.15 23.47 -8.06
N THR A 29 38.15 23.90 -6.80
CA THR A 29 39.37 24.20 -6.02
C THR A 29 39.56 23.29 -4.82
N TRP A 30 38.66 22.33 -4.59
CA TRP A 30 38.70 21.48 -3.40
C TRP A 30 39.41 20.15 -3.64
N PRO A 31 40.16 19.63 -2.65
CA PRO A 31 40.64 18.26 -2.68
C PRO A 31 39.43 17.30 -2.65
N ARG A 32 39.48 16.22 -3.45
CA ARG A 32 38.39 15.24 -3.61
C ARG A 32 37.83 14.68 -2.29
N GLU A 33 38.65 14.64 -1.25
CA GLU A 33 38.29 14.19 0.09
C GLU A 33 37.30 15.15 0.79
N ALA A 34 37.45 16.47 0.56
CA ALA A 34 36.53 17.49 1.06
C ALA A 34 35.18 17.47 0.32
N GLU A 35 35.20 17.17 -0.99
CA GLU A 35 33.97 16.98 -1.78
C GLU A 35 33.15 15.79 -1.26
N ALA A 36 33.81 14.66 -0.99
CA ALA A 36 33.18 13.48 -0.42
C ALA A 36 32.61 13.76 0.98
N GLY A 37 33.38 14.46 1.83
CA GLY A 37 32.93 14.85 3.17
C GLY A 37 31.67 15.72 3.17
N VAL A 38 31.58 16.68 2.25
CA VAL A 38 30.39 17.55 2.14
C VAL A 38 29.20 16.82 1.50
N ALA A 39 29.44 15.93 0.53
CA ALA A 39 28.36 15.09 -0.02
C ALA A 39 27.74 14.18 1.06
N ILE A 40 28.57 13.59 1.93
CA ILE A 40 28.11 12.76 3.05
C ILE A 40 27.35 13.61 4.08
N ALA A 41 27.87 14.79 4.44
CA ALA A 41 27.20 15.70 5.37
C ALA A 41 25.83 16.18 4.84
N LEU A 42 25.74 16.48 3.54
CA LEU A 42 24.50 16.83 2.86
C LEU A 42 23.50 15.67 2.90
N ALA A 43 23.94 14.45 2.58
CA ALA A 43 23.10 13.27 2.61
C ALA A 43 22.54 13.00 4.02
N LEU A 44 23.36 13.17 5.06
CA LEU A 44 22.93 13.04 6.46
C LEU A 44 21.93 14.14 6.87
N ALA A 45 22.15 15.38 6.43
CA ALA A 45 21.23 16.49 6.71
C ALA A 45 19.86 16.27 6.02
N VAL A 46 19.85 15.81 4.77
CA VAL A 46 18.62 15.46 4.05
C VAL A 46 17.89 14.30 4.73
N PHE A 47 18.63 13.26 5.14
CA PHE A 47 18.06 12.12 5.86
C PHE A 47 17.47 12.53 7.22
N ALA A 48 18.17 13.37 7.99
CA ALA A 48 17.69 13.87 9.27
C ALA A 48 16.43 14.73 9.12
N LEU A 49 16.39 15.58 8.08
CA LEU A 49 15.23 16.39 7.76
C LEU A 49 14.03 15.54 7.35
N ALA A 50 14.23 14.53 6.49
CA ALA A 50 13.20 13.58 6.10
C ALA A 50 12.68 12.77 7.30
N ARG A 51 13.57 12.34 8.20
CA ARG A 51 13.18 11.65 9.42
C ARG A 51 12.38 12.56 10.36
N TRP A 52 12.79 13.81 10.52
CA TRP A 52 12.10 14.77 11.37
C TRP A 52 10.71 15.12 10.81
N SER A 53 10.59 15.35 9.50
CA SER A 53 9.30 15.64 8.86
C SER A 53 8.35 14.46 8.96
N VAL A 54 8.83 13.23 8.73
CA VAL A 54 8.05 12.00 8.98
C VAL A 54 7.60 11.93 10.45
N THR A 55 8.48 12.24 11.40
CA THR A 55 8.12 12.21 12.83
C THR A 55 7.05 13.25 13.19
N GLN A 56 7.08 14.44 12.57
CA GLN A 56 6.07 15.48 12.82
C GLN A 56 4.72 15.13 12.18
N LEU A 57 4.72 14.62 10.95
CA LEU A 57 3.51 14.14 10.27
C LEU A 57 2.84 13.04 11.08
N LEU A 58 3.61 12.04 11.54
CA LEU A 58 3.10 10.96 12.37
C LEU A 58 2.55 11.45 13.73
N ARG A 59 3.08 12.54 14.31
CA ARG A 59 2.53 13.11 15.56
C ARG A 59 1.18 13.78 15.37
N GLU A 60 0.95 14.40 14.21
CA GLU A 60 -0.33 15.03 13.90
C GLU A 60 -1.40 13.98 13.57
N GLU A 61 -1.06 12.94 12.81
CA GLU A 61 -1.93 11.79 12.55
C GLU A 61 -2.36 11.12 13.86
N ASN A 62 -1.41 10.82 14.75
CA ASN A 62 -1.69 10.23 16.06
C ASN A 62 -2.59 11.13 16.95
N ARG A 63 -2.52 12.47 16.78
CA ARG A 63 -3.41 13.40 17.50
C ARG A 63 -4.82 13.41 16.93
N ALA A 64 -4.97 13.37 15.61
CA ALA A 64 -6.28 13.28 14.96
C ALA A 64 -6.97 11.94 15.31
N GLU A 65 -6.22 10.84 15.29
CA GLU A 65 -6.67 9.52 15.75
C GLU A 65 -7.11 9.54 17.22
N ALA A 66 -6.31 10.15 18.10
CA ALA A 66 -6.64 10.28 19.52
C ALA A 66 -7.86 11.19 19.77
N MET A 67 -8.08 12.22 18.95
CA MET A 67 -9.26 13.10 19.04
C MET A 67 -10.53 12.36 18.60
N LEU A 68 -10.48 11.56 17.54
CA LEU A 68 -11.61 10.76 17.06
C LEU A 68 -11.97 9.63 18.03
N ALA A 69 -10.98 8.98 18.63
CA ALA A 69 -11.19 7.99 19.69
C ALA A 69 -11.81 8.63 20.95
N ARG A 70 -11.35 9.83 21.35
CA ARG A 70 -11.92 10.58 22.49
C ARG A 70 -13.34 11.09 22.23
N ALA A 71 -13.70 11.34 20.97
CA ALA A 71 -15.05 11.72 20.57
C ALA A 71 -16.02 10.51 20.51
N GLY A 72 -15.53 9.28 20.71
CA GLY A 72 -16.34 8.06 20.66
C GLY A 72 -16.76 7.63 19.25
N ILE A 73 -16.20 8.25 18.20
CA ILE A 73 -16.58 8.02 16.80
C ILE A 73 -15.91 6.76 16.25
N ASP A 74 -14.67 6.48 16.67
CA ASP A 74 -13.92 5.26 16.30
C ASP A 74 -13.04 4.80 17.48
N PRO A 75 -13.64 4.23 18.55
CA PRO A 75 -12.93 3.89 19.78
C PRO A 75 -11.86 2.79 19.60
N HIS A 76 -11.85 2.11 18.45
CA HIS A 76 -10.91 1.05 18.12
C HIS A 76 -10.06 1.34 16.89
N HIS A 77 -10.09 2.56 16.34
CA HIS A 77 -9.38 2.93 15.12
C HIS A 77 -9.66 2.00 13.92
N GLY A 78 -10.86 1.39 13.85
CA GLY A 78 -11.23 0.44 12.81
C GLY A 78 -11.53 1.15 11.48
N ALA A 79 -12.28 2.24 11.53
CA ALA A 79 -12.68 3.01 10.36
C ALA A 79 -11.48 3.76 9.75
N LEU A 80 -10.63 4.35 10.59
CA LEU A 80 -9.41 5.02 10.11
C LEU A 80 -8.42 4.05 9.47
N ARG A 81 -8.25 2.85 10.06
CA ARG A 81 -7.41 1.80 9.46
C ARG A 81 -7.99 1.32 8.14
N ALA A 82 -9.30 1.11 8.05
CA ALA A 82 -9.97 0.75 6.81
C ALA A 82 -9.73 1.82 5.72
N ALA A 83 -9.97 3.10 6.04
CA ALA A 83 -9.77 4.22 5.12
C ALA A 83 -8.32 4.29 4.59
N ARG A 84 -7.32 4.16 5.48
CA ARG A 84 -5.92 4.14 5.09
C ARG A 84 -5.58 2.95 4.19
N MET A 85 -6.09 1.76 4.50
CA MET A 85 -5.89 0.58 3.65
C MET A 85 -6.50 0.78 2.25
N VAL A 86 -7.68 1.40 2.17
CA VAL A 86 -8.33 1.75 0.90
C VAL A 86 -7.50 2.77 0.11
N GLU A 87 -7.04 3.85 0.74
CA GLU A 87 -6.20 4.86 0.07
C GLU A 87 -4.90 4.28 -0.47
N GLU A 88 -4.20 3.48 0.33
CA GLU A 88 -2.99 2.82 -0.12
C GLU A 88 -3.27 1.83 -1.25
N ALA A 89 -4.36 1.07 -1.19
CA ALA A 89 -4.73 0.12 -2.25
C ALA A 89 -5.11 0.82 -3.56
N ARG A 90 -5.85 1.94 -3.51
CA ARG A 90 -6.15 2.78 -4.68
C ARG A 90 -4.89 3.36 -5.31
N ALA A 91 -3.94 3.84 -4.51
CA ALA A 91 -2.67 4.34 -5.01
C ALA A 91 -1.89 3.25 -5.79
N ARG A 92 -1.92 2.01 -5.30
CA ARG A 92 -1.32 0.84 -5.98
C ARG A 92 -2.03 0.52 -7.29
N LEU A 93 -3.36 0.52 -7.31
CA LEU A 93 -4.13 0.28 -8.54
C LEU A 93 -3.85 1.34 -9.60
N HIS A 94 -3.78 2.61 -9.20
CA HIS A 94 -3.40 3.70 -10.11
C HIS A 94 -1.99 3.50 -10.69
N SER A 95 -1.04 3.01 -9.89
CA SER A 95 0.32 2.69 -10.35
C SER A 95 0.31 1.58 -11.42
N MET A 96 -0.48 0.52 -11.18
CA MET A 96 -0.66 -0.59 -12.10
C MET A 96 -1.36 -0.15 -13.39
N GLN A 97 -2.42 0.66 -13.31
CA GLN A 97 -3.12 1.19 -14.49
C GLN A 97 -2.20 2.03 -15.37
N ALA A 98 -1.39 2.91 -14.76
CA ALA A 98 -0.42 3.71 -15.49
C ALA A 98 0.62 2.85 -16.23
N ALA A 99 1.13 1.79 -15.59
CA ALA A 99 2.07 0.84 -16.23
C ALA A 99 1.39 -0.06 -17.28
N GLY A 100 0.12 -0.39 -17.06
CA GLY A 100 -0.71 -1.26 -17.90
C GLY A 100 -1.28 -0.60 -19.15
N ALA A 101 -1.32 0.74 -19.22
CA ALA A 101 -2.04 1.50 -20.25
C ALA A 101 -1.69 1.10 -21.71
N ARG A 102 -0.41 0.76 -21.95
CA ARG A 102 0.12 0.38 -23.27
C ARG A 102 0.17 -1.14 -23.52
N ARG A 103 -0.35 -1.94 -22.59
CA ARG A 103 -0.29 -3.41 -22.67
C ARG A 103 -1.39 -3.97 -23.55
N THR A 104 -1.31 -5.28 -23.78
CA THR A 104 -2.25 -6.01 -24.62
C THR A 104 -3.67 -5.90 -24.09
N PRO A 105 -4.70 -5.95 -24.96
CA PRO A 105 -6.10 -5.85 -24.55
C PRO A 105 -6.51 -6.87 -23.44
N PRO A 106 -6.10 -8.15 -23.49
CA PRO A 106 -6.47 -9.12 -22.45
C PRO A 106 -5.92 -8.78 -21.07
N LEU A 107 -4.69 -8.25 -21.00
CA LEU A 107 -4.09 -7.88 -19.71
C LEU A 107 -4.75 -6.63 -19.12
N ARG A 108 -5.11 -5.67 -19.98
CA ARG A 108 -5.88 -4.49 -19.55
C ARG A 108 -7.26 -4.87 -19.03
N ALA A 109 -7.99 -5.73 -19.74
CA ALA A 109 -9.29 -6.22 -19.30
C ALA A 109 -9.23 -6.90 -17.91
N ALA A 110 -8.18 -7.70 -17.65
CA ALA A 110 -7.97 -8.32 -16.33
C ALA A 110 -7.69 -7.28 -15.24
N LEU A 111 -6.91 -6.24 -15.55
CA LEU A 111 -6.62 -5.15 -14.61
C LEU A 111 -7.86 -4.29 -14.31
N ASP A 112 -8.64 -3.97 -15.33
CA ASP A 112 -9.90 -3.21 -15.18
C ASP A 112 -10.92 -4.02 -14.37
N GLY A 113 -10.96 -5.35 -14.56
CA GLY A 113 -11.79 -6.25 -13.77
C GLY A 113 -11.37 -6.31 -12.30
N LEU A 114 -10.07 -6.32 -12.02
CA LEU A 114 -9.54 -6.24 -10.65
C LEU A 114 -9.89 -4.89 -10.00
N ASP A 115 -9.72 -3.78 -10.72
CA ASP A 115 -10.03 -2.43 -10.24
C ASP A 115 -11.51 -2.31 -9.84
N ALA A 116 -12.42 -2.75 -10.70
CA ALA A 116 -13.86 -2.72 -10.41
C ALA A 116 -14.23 -3.59 -9.19
N ALA A 117 -13.61 -4.77 -9.03
CA ALA A 117 -13.87 -5.64 -7.89
C ALA A 117 -13.34 -5.06 -6.57
N LEU A 118 -12.15 -4.44 -6.60
CA LEU A 118 -11.55 -3.80 -5.42
C LEU A 118 -12.29 -2.53 -5.04
N GLU A 119 -12.72 -1.71 -5.99
CA GLU A 119 -13.51 -0.51 -5.69
C GLU A 119 -14.82 -0.88 -5.00
N ALA A 120 -15.50 -1.92 -5.47
CA ALA A 120 -16.70 -2.40 -4.81
C ALA A 120 -16.44 -3.08 -3.45
N LEU A 121 -15.26 -3.64 -3.22
CA LEU A 121 -14.81 -4.09 -1.91
C LEU A 121 -14.56 -2.90 -0.97
N PHE A 122 -13.94 -1.82 -1.46
CA PHE A 122 -13.63 -0.64 -0.67
C PHE A 122 -14.89 0.08 -0.19
N GLU A 123 -15.89 0.21 -1.06
CA GLU A 123 -17.20 0.75 -0.68
C GLU A 123 -17.82 -0.05 0.48
N ASP A 124 -17.75 -1.39 0.43
CA ASP A 124 -18.27 -2.26 1.49
C ASP A 124 -17.41 -2.20 2.77
N MET A 125 -16.08 -2.16 2.66
CA MET A 125 -15.17 -2.02 3.81
C MET A 125 -15.42 -0.76 4.63
N LEU A 126 -15.73 0.36 3.97
CA LEU A 126 -16.01 1.63 4.64
C LEU A 126 -17.36 1.62 5.38
N GLN A 127 -18.26 0.70 5.02
CA GLN A 127 -19.58 0.55 5.64
C GLN A 127 -19.62 -0.60 6.66
N ASN A 128 -18.78 -1.63 6.47
CA ASN A 128 -18.77 -2.85 7.25
C ASN A 128 -17.37 -3.20 7.82
N PRO A 129 -17.18 -3.11 9.15
CA PRO A 129 -15.93 -3.47 9.82
C PRO A 129 -15.52 -4.94 9.67
N GLU A 130 -16.47 -5.85 9.42
CA GLU A 130 -16.18 -7.28 9.22
C GLU A 130 -15.58 -7.54 7.83
N THR A 131 -16.06 -6.84 6.81
CA THR A 131 -15.44 -6.83 5.48
C THR A 131 -14.00 -6.34 5.55
N THR A 132 -13.74 -5.30 6.35
CA THR A 132 -12.37 -4.81 6.57
C THR A 132 -11.45 -5.89 7.14
N ARG A 133 -11.91 -6.66 8.14
CA ARG A 133 -11.13 -7.76 8.73
C ARG A 133 -10.85 -8.88 7.72
N ARG A 134 -11.84 -9.25 6.90
CA ARG A 134 -11.69 -10.28 5.86
C ARG A 134 -10.74 -9.84 4.74
N ALA A 135 -10.79 -8.57 4.37
CA ALA A 135 -9.95 -7.99 3.32
C ALA A 135 -8.51 -7.70 3.77
N GLU A 136 -8.20 -7.75 5.07
CA GLU A 136 -6.91 -7.31 5.60
C GLU A 136 -5.74 -8.06 4.98
N ASP A 137 -5.80 -9.39 4.93
CA ASP A 137 -4.74 -10.22 4.34
C ASP A 137 -4.60 -9.97 2.83
N LEU A 138 -5.71 -9.79 2.12
CA LEU A 138 -5.72 -9.48 0.69
C LEU A 138 -4.99 -8.16 0.42
N LEU A 139 -5.33 -7.09 1.13
CA LEU A 139 -4.80 -5.75 0.89
C LEU A 139 -3.38 -5.57 1.41
N ARG A 140 -3.01 -6.22 2.53
CA ARG A 140 -1.68 -6.06 3.13
C ARG A 140 -0.63 -7.02 2.58
N ARG A 141 -1.02 -8.20 2.09
CA ARG A 141 -0.07 -9.23 1.66
C ARG A 141 -0.17 -9.56 0.18
N SER A 142 -1.36 -9.81 -0.31
CA SER A 142 -1.55 -10.30 -1.69
C SER A 142 -1.42 -9.18 -2.71
N LEU A 143 -2.17 -8.08 -2.53
CA LEU A 143 -2.18 -6.95 -3.47
C LEU A 143 -0.78 -6.34 -3.70
N PRO A 144 0.06 -6.07 -2.68
CA PRO A 144 1.41 -5.53 -2.91
C PRO A 144 2.33 -6.49 -3.68
N ARG A 145 2.15 -7.81 -3.51
CA ARG A 145 2.94 -8.82 -4.24
C ARG A 145 2.54 -8.88 -5.71
N VAL A 146 1.24 -8.77 -5.99
CA VAL A 146 0.71 -8.72 -7.35
C VAL A 146 1.12 -7.41 -8.04
N GLU A 147 1.04 -6.28 -7.35
CA GLU A 147 1.54 -5.00 -7.85
C GLU A 147 3.02 -5.10 -8.23
N ALA A 148 3.89 -5.57 -7.33
CA ALA A 148 5.31 -5.69 -7.60
C ALA A 148 5.59 -6.58 -8.83
N ALA A 149 4.95 -7.74 -8.89
CA ALA A 149 5.09 -8.65 -10.03
C ALA A 149 4.58 -8.03 -11.35
N PHE A 150 3.48 -7.28 -11.30
CA PHE A 150 2.90 -6.61 -12.45
C PHE A 150 3.79 -5.48 -12.97
N LEU A 151 4.30 -4.63 -12.07
CA LEU A 151 5.21 -3.53 -12.43
C LEU A 151 6.52 -4.07 -13.01
N ASP A 152 7.06 -5.14 -12.42
CA ASP A 152 8.26 -5.78 -12.96
C ASP A 152 8.01 -6.38 -14.34
N TYR A 153 6.90 -7.10 -14.53
CA TYR A 153 6.47 -7.58 -15.85
C TYR A 153 6.39 -6.45 -16.88
N CYS A 154 5.74 -5.33 -16.54
CA CYS A 154 5.63 -4.17 -17.43
C CYS A 154 7.01 -3.59 -17.79
N ARG A 155 7.90 -3.42 -16.81
CA ARG A 155 9.28 -2.94 -17.04
C ARG A 155 10.11 -3.89 -17.90
N PHE A 156 9.91 -5.20 -17.76
CA PHE A 156 10.59 -6.19 -18.60
C PHE A 156 10.07 -6.16 -20.03
N ALA A 157 8.75 -6.09 -20.20
CA ALA A 157 8.14 -5.97 -21.52
C ALA A 157 8.53 -4.67 -22.25
N GLU A 158 8.82 -3.57 -21.54
CA GLU A 158 9.32 -2.32 -22.13
C GLU A 158 10.77 -2.40 -22.62
N ARG A 159 11.60 -3.22 -21.98
CA ARG A 159 13.00 -3.38 -22.36
C ARG A 159 13.20 -4.16 -23.65
N GLY A 160 12.17 -4.88 -24.13
CA GLY A 160 12.25 -5.64 -25.37
C GLY A 160 13.13 -6.90 -25.27
N ASP A 161 13.49 -7.33 -24.06
CA ASP A 161 14.16 -8.60 -23.83
C ASP A 161 13.18 -9.74 -24.13
N GLY A 162 13.19 -10.23 -25.38
CA GLY A 162 12.29 -11.26 -25.93
C GLY A 162 12.33 -12.63 -25.22
N VAL A 163 13.04 -12.74 -24.09
CA VAL A 163 13.17 -13.93 -23.26
C VAL A 163 12.09 -13.99 -22.16
N VAL A 164 11.39 -12.89 -21.85
CA VAL A 164 10.51 -12.80 -20.64
C VAL A 164 9.03 -12.51 -20.92
N ASP A 165 8.66 -11.79 -22.00
CA ASP A 165 7.24 -11.64 -22.44
C ASP A 165 6.81 -12.83 -23.30
N THR A 166 6.86 -14.02 -22.70
CA THR A 166 6.25 -15.20 -23.29
C THR A 166 4.73 -15.14 -23.08
N GLU A 167 3.98 -15.71 -24.01
CA GLU A 167 2.53 -15.93 -23.85
C GLU A 167 2.19 -16.59 -22.50
N GLN A 168 3.06 -17.47 -22.02
CA GLN A 168 2.94 -18.13 -20.73
C GLN A 168 3.11 -17.18 -19.54
N THR A 169 4.08 -16.26 -19.56
CA THR A 169 4.26 -15.24 -18.51
C THR A 169 3.03 -14.34 -18.43
N ARG A 170 2.50 -13.94 -19.59
CA ARG A 170 1.28 -13.11 -19.69
C ARG A 170 0.06 -13.84 -19.14
N ALA A 171 -0.12 -15.11 -19.49
CA ALA A 171 -1.22 -15.92 -18.97
C ALA A 171 -1.15 -16.07 -17.43
N ARG A 172 0.06 -16.26 -16.87
CA ARG A 172 0.27 -16.30 -15.42
C ARG A 172 -0.04 -14.96 -14.74
N MET A 173 0.32 -13.84 -15.37
CA MET A 173 -0.02 -12.51 -14.83
C MET A 173 -1.53 -12.27 -14.83
N ILE A 174 -2.21 -12.63 -15.92
CA ILE A 174 -3.68 -12.55 -16.01
C ILE A 174 -4.32 -13.42 -14.92
N ALA A 175 -3.84 -14.66 -14.75
CA ALA A 175 -4.34 -15.55 -13.70
C ALA A 175 -4.14 -14.96 -12.30
N ALA A 176 -2.99 -14.35 -12.00
CA ALA A 176 -2.74 -13.72 -10.71
C ALA A 176 -3.66 -12.51 -10.43
N LEU A 177 -3.94 -11.69 -11.45
CA LEU A 177 -4.91 -10.59 -11.34
C LEU A 177 -6.32 -11.15 -11.09
N GLU A 178 -6.69 -12.21 -11.80
CA GLU A 178 -8.01 -12.84 -11.69
C GLU A 178 -8.22 -13.55 -10.35
N ASP A 179 -7.21 -14.24 -9.83
CA ASP A 179 -7.23 -14.85 -8.49
C ASP A 179 -7.41 -13.77 -7.41
N THR A 180 -6.73 -12.63 -7.58
CA THR A 180 -6.85 -11.48 -6.66
C THR A 180 -8.24 -10.85 -6.76
N ARG A 181 -8.80 -10.75 -7.97
CA ARG A 181 -10.16 -10.28 -8.23
C ARG A 181 -11.19 -11.18 -7.52
N GLN A 182 -11.07 -12.49 -7.68
CA GLN A 182 -11.94 -13.45 -7.00
C GLN A 182 -11.79 -13.40 -5.47
N ALA A 183 -10.57 -13.22 -4.96
CA ALA A 183 -10.35 -13.04 -3.53
C ALA A 183 -11.03 -11.77 -3.00
N ALA A 184 -11.01 -10.66 -3.75
CA ALA A 184 -11.74 -9.44 -3.41
C ALA A 184 -13.26 -9.67 -3.39
N GLU A 185 -13.78 -10.39 -4.39
CA GLU A 185 -15.21 -10.72 -4.46
C GLU A 185 -15.65 -11.61 -3.29
N ARG A 186 -14.86 -12.62 -2.92
CA ARG A 186 -15.13 -13.49 -1.75
C ARG A 186 -15.12 -12.69 -0.45
N ALA A 187 -14.12 -11.81 -0.27
CA ALA A 187 -14.03 -10.96 0.92
C ALA A 187 -15.25 -10.05 1.09
N ARG A 188 -15.85 -9.61 -0.03
CA ARG A 188 -17.10 -8.83 -0.06
C ARG A 188 -18.35 -9.69 0.15
N GLN A 189 -18.42 -10.87 -0.49
CA GLN A 189 -19.65 -11.66 -0.62
C GLN A 189 -19.96 -12.61 0.54
N ASP A 190 -19.05 -12.86 1.48
CA ASP A 190 -19.28 -13.86 2.54
C ASP A 190 -20.41 -13.45 3.51
N LEU A 191 -21.64 -13.64 3.07
CA LEU A 191 -22.90 -13.47 3.73
C LEU A 191 -23.56 -14.85 3.81
N ILE A 192 -22.83 -15.86 4.32
CA ILE A 192 -23.38 -17.17 4.68
C ILE A 192 -22.76 -17.63 6.01
N MET A 193 -23.61 -17.65 7.04
CA MET A 193 -23.43 -18.33 8.33
C MET A 193 -23.02 -19.80 8.14
N ALA A 194 -21.89 -20.27 8.68
CA ALA A 194 -21.60 -21.73 8.80
C ALA A 194 -20.41 -22.16 9.70
N SER A 195 -19.82 -21.37 10.62
CA SER A 195 -18.62 -21.89 11.33
C SER A 195 -18.42 -21.60 12.81
N ALA A 196 -19.32 -20.90 13.49
CA ALA A 196 -19.29 -20.83 14.96
C ALA A 196 -20.32 -21.79 15.56
N GLU A 197 -21.60 -21.64 15.23
CA GLU A 197 -22.65 -22.49 15.79
C GLU A 197 -22.63 -23.92 15.23
N GLU A 198 -22.34 -24.12 13.94
CA GLU A 198 -22.20 -25.48 13.38
C GLU A 198 -20.93 -26.20 13.85
N ALA A 199 -19.85 -25.45 14.10
CA ALA A 199 -18.63 -26.01 14.69
C ALA A 199 -18.86 -26.41 16.16
N ASP A 200 -19.58 -25.61 16.95
CA ASP A 200 -19.97 -25.94 18.32
C ASP A 200 -20.98 -27.09 18.39
N VAL A 201 -21.92 -27.18 17.45
CA VAL A 201 -22.85 -28.33 17.34
C VAL A 201 -22.09 -29.60 16.93
N ALA A 202 -21.14 -29.51 15.98
CA ALA A 202 -20.31 -30.65 15.58
C ALA A 202 -19.35 -31.10 16.70
N LEU A 203 -18.77 -30.16 17.46
CA LEU A 203 -17.96 -30.45 18.66
C LEU A 203 -18.81 -31.07 19.77
N SER A 204 -19.99 -30.54 20.05
CA SER A 204 -20.93 -31.07 21.06
C SER A 204 -21.39 -32.49 20.71
N VAL A 205 -21.65 -32.78 19.44
CA VAL A 205 -21.99 -34.13 18.96
C VAL A 205 -20.78 -35.09 19.06
N LEU A 206 -19.56 -34.63 18.76
CA LEU A 206 -18.32 -35.41 18.90
C LEU A 206 -17.98 -35.70 20.37
N GLU A 207 -18.11 -34.72 21.26
CA GLU A 207 -17.91 -34.88 22.69
C GLU A 207 -18.96 -35.80 23.33
N GLY A 208 -20.23 -35.64 22.93
CA GLY A 208 -21.33 -36.51 23.38
C GLY A 208 -21.20 -37.97 22.91
N THR A 209 -20.63 -38.21 21.73
CA THR A 209 -20.39 -39.57 21.22
C THR A 209 -19.15 -40.22 21.84
N LEU A 210 -18.09 -39.47 22.12
CA LEU A 210 -16.90 -39.97 22.82
C LEU A 210 -17.14 -40.23 24.32
N ALA A 211 -18.02 -39.46 24.95
CA ALA A 211 -18.41 -39.68 26.35
C ALA A 211 -19.27 -40.94 26.55
N ARG A 212 -19.99 -41.40 25.51
CA ARG A 212 -20.82 -42.63 25.56
C ARG A 212 -20.08 -43.90 25.14
N SER A 213 -18.83 -43.80 24.67
CA SER A 213 -18.02 -44.95 24.24
C SER A 213 -16.95 -45.38 25.26
N ARG A 214 -16.96 -44.78 26.47
CA ARG A 214 -16.29 -45.29 27.67
C ARG A 214 -17.30 -45.95 28.59
#